data_AF-A0A9J6ZUX8-F1
#
_entry.id   AF-A0A9J6ZUX8-F1
#
_cell.length_a   1.000
_cell.length_b   1.000
_cell.length_c   1.000
_cell.angle_alpha   90.00
_cell.angle_beta   90.00
_cell.angle_gamma   90.00
#
_symmetry.space_group_name_H-M   'P 1'
#
loop_
_entity.id
_entity.type
_entity.pdbx_description
1 polymer ?
#
loop_
_entity_poly.entity_id
_entity_poly.type
_entity_poly.pdbx_seq_one_letter_code
_entity_poly.pdbx_strand_id
1 'polypeptide(L)'
;MSVIMQNKQTLQVAILSLIAAGLLAAIFYSPIWWVSLTAPNYPPESFPDGVRIHFHMNGVFNGCQKQDKAEITEDEALDCVHEMDTINHYVGMYPIAAGGPVERGFGQFLMVFMAVMLLGFICTKPKIRMALMSAGFAGIAIWMSLTLYGEDGFNLQNEGFVTALVTSLDQEASGESAEPEIVIGGITGVLKDSLEESGVEVILPSEVAAKKAKANKVHASKAHLIEQLRTSYDIDQVKSDTLEPWNGSSFQVMSWHYAKSLGRYFNNQEEIVPMVATLELAINVVFIGLIGAMVVVVVGARKNNGFFYWLLVLVPMALPVFFIIDYSAWLWWYGHTLNDMGAFSVKPFMPTVFGDGKVAQFATHSYPYTGFFLMLLTSVVLIVAALIRKKQFKESSD
;
A
#
# COMPACT_ATOMS: atom_id res chain seq x y z
N MET A 1 -19.25 -39.27 22.28
CA MET A 1 -19.28 -38.86 20.86
C MET A 1 -18.46 -39.81 20.01
N SER A 2 -18.87 -40.19 18.79
CA SER A 2 -18.07 -41.11 17.96
C SER A 2 -16.84 -40.40 17.37
N VAL A 3 -15.71 -41.10 17.27
CA VAL A 3 -14.46 -40.61 16.64
C VAL A 3 -14.71 -40.08 15.22
N ILE A 4 -15.67 -40.69 14.51
CA ILE A 4 -16.11 -40.29 13.17
C ILE A 4 -16.70 -38.87 13.19
N MET A 5 -17.52 -38.53 14.19
CA MET A 5 -18.15 -37.23 14.30
C MET A 5 -17.13 -36.11 14.60
N GLN A 6 -16.13 -36.39 15.46
CA GLN A 6 -15.03 -35.46 15.72
C GLN A 6 -14.16 -35.22 14.49
N ASN A 7 -13.84 -36.28 13.73
CA ASN A 7 -13.07 -36.16 12.48
C ASN A 7 -13.81 -35.31 11.43
N LYS A 8 -15.14 -35.49 11.31
CA LYS A 8 -15.96 -34.68 10.39
C LYS A 8 -15.96 -33.20 10.76
N GLN A 9 -16.11 -32.86 12.03
CA GLN A 9 -16.06 -31.46 12.49
C GLN A 9 -14.67 -30.84 12.27
N THR A 10 -13.58 -31.57 12.55
CA THR A 10 -12.23 -31.08 12.27
C THR A 10 -12.01 -30.84 10.79
N LEU A 11 -12.50 -31.73 9.91
CA LEU A 11 -12.43 -31.54 8.47
C LEU A 11 -13.22 -30.30 8.01
N GLN A 12 -14.41 -30.06 8.55
CA GLN A 12 -15.20 -28.86 8.25
C GLN A 12 -14.45 -27.58 8.66
N VAL A 13 -13.88 -27.55 9.87
CA VAL A 13 -13.06 -26.41 10.32
C VAL A 13 -11.84 -26.22 9.43
N ALA A 14 -11.20 -27.31 9.00
CA ALA A 14 -10.06 -27.26 8.08
C ALA A 14 -10.45 -26.60 6.75
N ILE A 15 -11.52 -27.08 6.11
CA ILE A 15 -12.01 -26.54 4.84
C ILE A 15 -12.34 -25.06 4.96
N LEU A 16 -13.10 -24.65 5.97
CA LEU A 16 -13.47 -23.25 6.17
C LEU A 16 -12.25 -22.36 6.44
N SER A 17 -11.29 -22.83 7.23
CA SER A 17 -10.07 -22.07 7.53
C SER A 17 -9.16 -21.94 6.29
N LEU A 18 -9.12 -22.97 5.43
CA LEU A 18 -8.38 -22.92 4.17
C LEU A 18 -9.06 -22.00 3.13
N ILE A 19 -10.40 -22.00 3.07
CA ILE A 19 -11.16 -21.03 2.27
C ILE A 19 -10.84 -19.60 2.75
N ALA A 20 -10.87 -19.37 4.06
CA ALA A 20 -10.50 -18.07 4.63
C ALA A 20 -9.05 -17.67 4.31
N ALA A 21 -8.10 -18.60 4.37
CA ALA A 21 -6.71 -18.31 3.96
C ALA A 21 -6.60 -17.97 2.47
N GLY A 22 -7.37 -18.63 1.60
CA GLY A 22 -7.45 -18.27 0.18
C GLY A 22 -8.09 -16.89 -0.05
N LEU A 23 -9.12 -16.54 0.72
CA LEU A 23 -9.72 -15.21 0.68
C LEU A 23 -8.74 -14.12 1.14
N LEU A 24 -7.95 -14.37 2.20
CA LEU A 24 -6.87 -13.47 2.62
C LEU A 24 -5.87 -13.20 1.48
N ALA A 25 -5.46 -14.25 0.75
CA ALA A 25 -4.59 -14.07 -0.41
C ALA A 25 -5.24 -13.21 -1.51
N ALA A 26 -6.54 -13.43 -1.79
CA ALA A 26 -7.27 -12.62 -2.78
C ALA A 26 -7.44 -11.15 -2.34
N ILE A 27 -7.70 -10.91 -1.05
CA ILE A 27 -7.85 -9.57 -0.47
C ILE A 27 -6.59 -8.74 -0.70
N PHE A 28 -5.41 -9.34 -0.56
CA PHE A 28 -4.13 -8.62 -0.67
C PHE A 28 -3.95 -7.90 -2.02
N TYR A 29 -4.51 -8.46 -3.10
CA TYR A 29 -4.44 -7.90 -4.45
C TYR A 29 -5.70 -7.17 -4.89
N SER A 30 -6.74 -7.15 -4.05
CA SER A 30 -8.03 -6.55 -4.39
C SER A 30 -8.13 -5.11 -3.89
N PRO A 31 -8.77 -4.21 -4.66
CA PRO A 31 -9.13 -2.88 -4.17
C PRO A 31 -10.10 -3.02 -3.00
N ILE A 32 -9.72 -2.48 -1.84
CA ILE A 32 -10.48 -2.60 -0.59
C ILE A 32 -11.51 -1.49 -0.49
N TRP A 33 -11.07 -0.26 -0.79
CA TRP A 33 -11.86 0.94 -0.64
C TRP A 33 -11.53 1.90 -1.78
N TRP A 34 -12.46 2.75 -2.17
CA TRP A 34 -12.20 3.80 -3.14
C TRP A 34 -12.65 5.15 -2.60
N VAL A 35 -11.90 6.17 -2.99
CA VAL A 35 -12.24 7.57 -2.76
C VAL A 35 -12.25 8.28 -4.09
N SER A 36 -13.21 9.19 -4.26
CA SER A 36 -13.27 10.08 -5.41
C SER A 36 -13.56 11.51 -4.98
N LEU A 37 -12.95 12.47 -5.67
CA LEU A 37 -13.27 13.88 -5.60
C LEU A 37 -13.93 14.34 -6.91
N THR A 38 -15.06 15.02 -6.80
CA THR A 38 -15.73 15.68 -7.92
C THR A 38 -15.82 17.18 -7.68
N ALA A 39 -15.59 17.97 -8.73
CA ALA A 39 -15.69 19.42 -8.70
C ALA A 39 -15.94 19.98 -10.11
N PRO A 40 -16.42 21.22 -10.25
CA PRO A 40 -16.64 21.83 -11.56
C PRO A 40 -15.39 21.87 -12.47
N ASN A 41 -14.20 21.92 -11.87
CA ASN A 41 -12.91 21.91 -12.58
C ASN A 41 -12.49 20.51 -13.08
N TYR A 42 -13.17 19.44 -12.63
CA TYR A 42 -12.94 18.06 -13.04
C TYR A 42 -14.18 17.55 -13.78
N PRO A 43 -14.31 17.90 -15.08
CA PRO A 43 -15.52 17.64 -15.85
C PRO A 43 -15.79 16.12 -16.03
N PRO A 44 -17.04 15.65 -15.98
CA PRO A 44 -17.39 14.23 -16.18
C PRO A 44 -16.95 13.66 -17.53
N GLU A 45 -16.67 14.52 -18.52
CA GLU A 45 -16.14 14.14 -19.81
C GLU A 45 -14.77 13.49 -19.70
N SER A 46 -13.89 14.03 -18.85
CA SER A 46 -12.53 13.52 -18.58
C SER A 46 -12.48 12.65 -17.31
N PHE A 47 -13.27 13.01 -16.29
CA PHE A 47 -13.32 12.36 -14.99
C PHE A 47 -14.74 11.85 -14.68
N PRO A 48 -15.25 10.83 -15.40
CA PRO A 48 -16.63 10.35 -15.23
C PRO A 48 -16.93 9.87 -13.80
N ASP A 49 -15.93 9.30 -13.14
CA ASP A 49 -15.99 8.86 -11.74
C ASP A 49 -15.38 9.88 -10.77
N GLY A 50 -15.04 11.09 -11.22
CA GLY A 50 -14.19 12.04 -10.50
C GLY A 50 -12.72 11.63 -10.44
N VAL A 51 -11.93 12.35 -9.64
CA VAL A 51 -10.53 12.00 -9.34
C VAL A 51 -10.52 10.82 -8.40
N ARG A 52 -10.52 9.61 -8.96
CA ARG A 52 -10.71 8.36 -8.22
C ARG A 52 -9.39 7.65 -7.93
N ILE A 53 -9.24 7.23 -6.67
CA ILE A 53 -8.13 6.38 -6.21
C ILE A 53 -8.65 5.12 -5.52
N HIS A 54 -7.85 4.05 -5.56
CA HIS A 54 -8.15 2.77 -4.92
C HIS A 54 -7.12 2.43 -3.84
N PHE A 55 -7.62 2.16 -2.63
CA PHE A 55 -6.81 1.67 -1.51
C PHE A 55 -6.73 0.14 -1.56
N HIS A 56 -5.51 -0.38 -1.52
CA HIS A 56 -5.19 -1.80 -1.44
C HIS A 56 -4.33 -2.07 -0.21
N MET A 57 -4.16 -3.36 0.17
CA MET A 57 -3.28 -3.75 1.29
C MET A 57 -1.81 -3.35 1.06
N ASN A 58 -1.42 -3.18 -0.21
CA ASN A 58 -0.04 -2.98 -0.63
C ASN A 58 0.22 -1.62 -1.30
N GLY A 59 -0.77 -0.73 -1.38
CA GLY A 59 -0.59 0.50 -2.15
C GLY A 59 -1.86 1.32 -2.32
N VAL A 60 -1.70 2.49 -2.91
CA VAL A 60 -2.81 3.27 -3.47
C VAL A 60 -2.58 3.35 -4.97
N PHE A 61 -3.62 3.06 -5.73
CA PHE A 61 -3.53 2.91 -7.18
C PHE A 61 -4.53 3.81 -7.90
N ASN A 62 -4.20 4.15 -9.14
CA ASN A 62 -5.04 4.95 -10.01
C ASN A 62 -6.40 4.27 -10.24
N GLY A 63 -7.49 5.00 -10.02
CA GLY A 63 -8.86 4.55 -10.28
C GLY A 63 -9.48 5.17 -11.53
N CYS A 64 -8.76 6.05 -12.22
CA CYS A 64 -9.23 6.63 -13.47
C CYS A 64 -9.00 5.68 -14.65
N GLN A 65 -9.94 5.71 -15.58
CA GLN A 65 -9.97 4.84 -16.75
C GLN A 65 -9.64 5.66 -17.99
N LYS A 66 -8.95 5.04 -18.95
CA LYS A 66 -8.71 5.63 -20.26
C LYS A 66 -10.04 5.98 -20.94
N GLN A 67 -10.15 7.20 -21.44
CA GLN A 67 -11.33 7.67 -22.15
C GLN A 67 -11.09 7.60 -23.67
N ASP A 68 -11.94 6.85 -24.37
CA ASP A 68 -11.98 6.81 -25.84
C ASP A 68 -13.26 7.53 -26.30
N LYS A 69 -13.21 8.86 -26.45
CA LYS A 69 -14.33 9.68 -26.96
C LYS A 69 -13.97 10.36 -28.27
N ALA A 70 -14.97 10.64 -29.11
CA ALA A 70 -14.76 11.20 -30.46
C ALA A 70 -14.04 12.56 -30.48
N GLU A 71 -14.07 13.31 -29.37
CA GLU A 71 -13.42 14.62 -29.22
C GLU A 71 -12.21 14.61 -28.26
N ILE A 72 -12.03 13.52 -27.48
CA ILE A 72 -10.96 13.37 -26.49
C ILE A 72 -10.40 11.96 -26.63
N THR A 73 -9.25 11.83 -27.28
CA THR A 73 -8.49 10.58 -27.37
C THR A 73 -7.25 10.74 -26.50
N GLU A 74 -7.17 9.98 -25.41
CA GLU A 74 -5.99 9.94 -24.56
C GLU A 74 -5.21 8.65 -24.86
N ASP A 75 -3.88 8.74 -24.99
CA ASP A 75 -3.06 7.55 -25.24
C ASP A 75 -2.96 6.65 -23.99
N GLU A 76 -3.05 7.25 -22.80
CA GLU A 76 -2.97 6.60 -21.49
C GLU A 76 -4.07 7.12 -20.56
N ALA A 77 -4.39 6.39 -19.48
CA ALA A 77 -5.37 6.87 -18.50
C ALA A 77 -4.79 8.00 -17.67
N LEU A 78 -5.59 9.03 -17.39
CA LEU A 78 -5.24 10.11 -16.44
C LEU A 78 -4.78 9.56 -15.09
N ASP A 79 -3.70 10.11 -14.54
CA ASP A 79 -3.19 9.71 -13.22
C ASP A 79 -3.95 10.44 -12.10
N CYS A 80 -5.00 9.79 -11.59
CA CYS A 80 -5.79 10.37 -10.52
C CYS A 80 -5.13 10.33 -9.14
N VAL A 81 -4.01 9.60 -8.97
CA VAL A 81 -3.19 9.74 -7.76
C VAL A 81 -2.45 11.07 -7.81
N HIS A 82 -1.88 11.43 -8.97
CA HIS A 82 -1.24 12.73 -9.18
C HIS A 82 -2.19 13.90 -8.96
N GLU A 83 -3.38 13.83 -9.53
CA GLU A 83 -4.41 14.88 -9.37
C GLU A 83 -4.84 15.01 -7.90
N MET A 84 -5.02 13.88 -7.20
CA MET A 84 -5.33 13.88 -5.77
C MET A 84 -4.21 14.53 -4.95
N ASP A 85 -2.94 14.19 -5.22
CA ASP A 85 -1.78 14.76 -4.54
C ASP A 85 -1.64 16.26 -4.81
N THR A 86 -1.95 16.68 -6.04
CA THR A 86 -1.99 18.09 -6.41
C THR A 86 -3.05 18.83 -5.60
N ILE A 87 -4.29 18.30 -5.53
CA ILE A 87 -5.36 18.87 -4.70
C ILE A 87 -4.95 18.91 -3.22
N ASN A 88 -4.38 17.84 -2.70
CA ASN A 88 -3.90 17.74 -1.32
C ASN A 88 -2.87 18.83 -1.02
N HIS A 89 -1.88 19.01 -1.89
CA HIS A 89 -0.87 20.04 -1.75
C HIS A 89 -1.47 21.44 -1.61
N TYR A 90 -2.47 21.80 -2.43
CA TYR A 90 -3.11 23.12 -2.37
C TYR A 90 -3.75 23.41 -1.01
N VAL A 91 -4.23 22.41 -0.29
CA VAL A 91 -4.87 22.57 1.03
C VAL A 91 -3.95 22.22 2.20
N GLY A 92 -2.66 22.01 1.94
CA GLY A 92 -1.67 21.68 2.98
C GLY A 92 -1.63 20.20 3.37
N MET A 93 -2.36 19.31 2.70
CA MET A 93 -2.29 17.87 2.95
C MET A 93 -1.06 17.26 2.27
N TYR A 94 -0.35 16.40 2.99
CA TYR A 94 0.77 15.62 2.43
C TYR A 94 0.32 14.68 1.30
N PRO A 95 1.23 14.25 0.40
CA PRO A 95 0.93 13.27 -0.63
C PRO A 95 0.37 11.97 -0.05
N ILE A 96 -0.47 11.28 -0.82
CA ILE A 96 -1.12 10.02 -0.48
C ILE A 96 -0.11 8.94 -0.08
N ALA A 97 1.10 9.01 -0.63
CA ALA A 97 2.20 8.12 -0.27
C ALA A 97 2.70 8.27 1.17
N ALA A 98 2.43 9.39 1.85
CA ALA A 98 2.80 9.60 3.25
C ALA A 98 1.92 8.80 4.25
N GLY A 99 0.76 8.34 3.82
CA GLY A 99 -0.20 7.63 4.66
C GLY A 99 0.07 6.12 4.71
N GLY A 100 -0.01 5.52 5.89
CA GLY A 100 0.13 4.07 6.07
C GLY A 100 1.42 3.45 5.53
N PRO A 101 2.62 4.08 5.68
CA PRO A 101 3.85 3.54 5.12
C PRO A 101 4.24 2.19 5.74
N VAL A 102 4.02 2.04 7.06
CA VAL A 102 4.35 0.79 7.78
C VAL A 102 3.36 -0.31 7.42
N GLU A 103 2.06 -0.01 7.42
CA GLU A 103 1.00 -0.97 7.15
C GLU A 103 1.11 -1.54 5.73
N ARG A 104 1.39 -0.68 4.73
CA ARG A 104 1.62 -1.12 3.35
C ARG A 104 2.94 -1.88 3.19
N GLY A 105 4.02 -1.41 3.83
CA GLY A 105 5.33 -2.07 3.78
C GLY A 105 5.38 -3.43 4.48
N PHE A 106 4.59 -3.62 5.55
CA PHE A 106 4.47 -4.88 6.29
C PHE A 106 3.29 -5.75 5.85
N GLY A 107 2.41 -5.25 4.97
CA GLY A 107 1.14 -5.87 4.63
C GLY A 107 1.28 -7.35 4.24
N GLN A 108 2.27 -7.70 3.42
CA GLN A 108 2.50 -9.09 3.01
C GLN A 108 2.80 -10.03 4.19
N PHE A 109 3.58 -9.56 5.17
CA PHE A 109 3.92 -10.35 6.34
C PHE A 109 2.72 -10.52 7.26
N LEU A 110 1.90 -9.47 7.42
CA LEU A 110 0.67 -9.50 8.21
C LEU A 110 -0.34 -10.50 7.63
N MET A 111 -0.51 -10.54 6.30
CA MET A 111 -1.41 -11.50 5.65
C MET A 111 -0.95 -12.94 5.85
N VAL A 112 0.35 -13.22 5.68
CA VAL A 112 0.91 -14.57 5.89
C VAL A 112 0.89 -14.95 7.38
N PHE A 113 1.09 -13.99 8.29
CA PHE A 113 0.97 -14.20 9.73
C PHE A 113 -0.44 -14.68 10.09
N MET A 114 -1.48 -14.01 9.57
CA MET A 114 -2.87 -14.45 9.75
C MET A 114 -3.14 -15.83 9.13
N ALA A 115 -2.55 -16.14 7.97
CA ALA A 115 -2.69 -17.47 7.37
C ALA A 115 -2.06 -18.58 8.25
N VAL A 116 -0.87 -18.35 8.83
CA VAL A 116 -0.24 -19.29 9.77
C VAL A 116 -1.09 -19.46 11.04
N MET A 117 -1.72 -18.40 11.53
CA MET A 117 -2.67 -18.49 12.65
C MET A 117 -3.85 -19.41 12.32
N LEU A 118 -4.43 -19.28 11.12
CA LEU A 118 -5.51 -20.15 10.66
C LEU A 118 -5.06 -21.60 10.54
N LEU A 119 -3.86 -21.87 9.99
CA LEU A 119 -3.30 -23.24 9.97
C LEU A 119 -3.10 -23.81 11.38
N GLY A 120 -2.70 -22.97 12.33
CA GLY A 120 -2.66 -23.31 13.74
C GLY A 120 -4.04 -23.69 14.30
N PHE A 121 -5.07 -22.91 13.96
CA PHE A 121 -6.44 -23.15 14.40
C PHE A 121 -7.02 -24.48 13.91
N ILE A 122 -6.66 -24.90 12.69
CA ILE A 122 -7.05 -26.22 12.14
C ILE A 122 -6.59 -27.35 13.07
N CYS A 123 -5.38 -27.25 13.62
CA CYS A 123 -4.73 -28.30 14.39
C CYS A 123 -5.29 -28.45 15.82
N THR A 124 -5.96 -29.56 16.11
CA THR A 124 -6.48 -29.90 17.46
C THR A 124 -5.41 -30.45 18.40
N LYS A 125 -4.35 -31.06 17.87
CA LYS A 125 -3.25 -31.64 18.66
C LYS A 125 -2.21 -30.56 19.00
N PRO A 126 -2.02 -30.19 20.28
CA PRO A 126 -1.16 -29.07 20.65
C PRO A 126 0.27 -29.19 20.14
N LYS A 127 0.91 -30.36 20.26
CA LYS A 127 2.31 -30.55 19.83
C LYS A 127 2.50 -30.27 18.33
N ILE A 128 1.57 -30.74 17.50
CA ILE A 128 1.62 -30.53 16.04
C ILE A 128 1.34 -29.06 15.72
N ARG A 129 0.32 -28.47 16.33
CA ARG A 129 0.00 -27.04 16.17
C ARG A 129 1.20 -26.16 16.48
N MET A 130 1.84 -26.40 17.63
CA MET A 130 3.02 -25.67 18.08
C MET A 130 4.17 -25.78 17.09
N ALA A 131 4.47 -27.00 16.62
CA ALA A 131 5.53 -27.23 15.64
C ALA A 131 5.24 -26.50 14.32
N LEU A 132 4.01 -26.63 13.80
CA LEU A 132 3.57 -25.97 12.57
C LEU A 132 3.67 -24.45 12.67
N MET A 133 3.13 -23.87 13.74
CA MET A 133 3.14 -22.42 13.93
C MET A 133 4.55 -21.89 14.15
N SER A 134 5.39 -22.62 14.91
CA SER A 134 6.79 -22.22 15.13
C SER A 134 7.56 -22.22 13.82
N ALA A 135 7.37 -23.24 12.97
CA ALA A 135 7.99 -23.29 11.64
C ALA A 135 7.50 -22.16 10.74
N GLY A 136 6.18 -21.94 10.69
CA GLY A 136 5.59 -20.86 9.89
C GLY A 136 6.07 -19.47 10.32
N PHE A 137 6.01 -19.17 11.61
CA PHE A 137 6.46 -17.88 12.14
C PHE A 137 7.98 -17.70 12.07
N ALA A 138 8.78 -18.76 12.23
CA ALA A 138 10.22 -18.68 11.95
C ALA A 138 10.49 -18.32 10.49
N GLY A 139 9.73 -18.90 9.55
CA GLY A 139 9.81 -18.54 8.13
C GLY A 139 9.46 -17.06 7.89
N ILE A 140 8.39 -16.56 8.50
CA ILE A 140 8.02 -15.14 8.40
C ILE A 140 9.10 -14.25 9.02
N ALA A 141 9.61 -14.59 10.21
CA ALA A 141 10.65 -13.81 10.90
C ALA A 141 11.94 -13.71 10.07
N ILE A 142 12.39 -14.83 9.48
CA ILE A 142 13.55 -14.85 8.59
C ILE A 142 13.28 -14.00 7.35
N TRP A 143 12.15 -14.22 6.66
CA TRP A 143 11.78 -13.45 5.47
C TRP A 143 11.72 -11.95 5.77
N MET A 144 11.03 -11.55 6.82
CA MET A 144 10.91 -10.16 7.26
C MET A 144 12.26 -9.53 7.61
N SER A 145 13.15 -10.29 8.28
CA SER A 145 14.50 -9.81 8.61
C SER A 145 15.35 -9.57 7.37
N LEU A 146 15.31 -10.52 6.42
CA LEU A 146 16.01 -10.39 5.13
C LEU A 146 15.45 -9.22 4.31
N THR A 147 14.13 -9.03 4.30
CA THR A 147 13.50 -7.94 3.55
C THR A 147 13.86 -6.57 4.11
N LEU A 148 13.79 -6.40 5.44
CA LEU A 148 13.96 -5.08 6.07
C LEU A 148 15.42 -4.67 6.23
N TYR A 149 16.30 -5.61 6.58
CA TYR A 149 17.69 -5.30 6.97
C TYR A 149 18.75 -6.02 6.12
N GLY A 150 18.35 -6.95 5.25
CA GLY A 150 19.27 -7.59 4.33
C GLY A 150 19.68 -6.68 3.18
N GLU A 151 20.89 -6.90 2.65
CA GLU A 151 21.34 -6.31 1.39
C GLU A 151 20.40 -6.74 0.26
N ASP A 152 19.97 -5.78 -0.55
CA ASP A 152 18.98 -5.96 -1.61
C ASP A 152 17.64 -6.56 -1.13
N GLY A 153 17.36 -6.46 0.17
CA GLY A 153 16.18 -7.02 0.82
C GLY A 153 14.85 -6.52 0.23
N PHE A 154 14.82 -5.33 -0.34
CA PHE A 154 13.65 -4.76 -1.00
C PHE A 154 13.17 -5.62 -2.20
N ASN A 155 14.04 -6.44 -2.79
CA ASN A 155 13.64 -7.44 -3.79
C ASN A 155 12.68 -8.50 -3.25
N LEU A 156 12.55 -8.65 -1.93
CA LEU A 156 11.63 -9.58 -1.29
C LEU A 156 10.26 -8.93 -0.96
N GLN A 157 10.05 -7.66 -1.34
CA GLN A 157 8.75 -7.01 -1.30
C GLN A 157 7.86 -7.45 -2.46
N ASN A 158 6.55 -7.33 -2.25
CA ASN A 158 5.54 -7.61 -3.28
C ASN A 158 5.58 -6.54 -4.39
N GLU A 159 5.26 -6.96 -5.61
CA GLU A 159 5.31 -6.08 -6.79
C GLU A 159 4.40 -4.86 -6.64
N GLY A 160 3.18 -5.01 -6.13
CA GLY A 160 2.26 -3.86 -6.00
C GLY A 160 2.76 -2.77 -5.04
N PHE A 161 3.47 -3.13 -3.96
CA PHE A 161 4.11 -2.13 -3.11
C PHE A 161 5.25 -1.41 -3.83
N VAL A 162 6.09 -2.14 -4.56
CA VAL A 162 7.15 -1.56 -5.39
C VAL A 162 6.56 -0.61 -6.44
N THR A 163 5.51 -1.04 -7.14
CA THR A 163 4.78 -0.20 -8.12
C THR A 163 4.24 1.05 -7.45
N ALA A 164 3.59 0.94 -6.28
CA ALA A 164 3.04 2.10 -5.58
C ALA A 164 4.13 3.12 -5.16
N LEU A 165 5.31 2.65 -4.74
CA LEU A 165 6.44 3.54 -4.43
C LEU A 165 6.99 4.21 -5.70
N VAL A 166 7.12 3.48 -6.81
CA VAL A 166 7.57 4.06 -8.08
C VAL A 166 6.57 5.08 -8.60
N THR A 167 5.30 4.72 -8.73
CA THR A 167 4.26 5.60 -9.28
C THR A 167 4.12 6.90 -8.49
N SER A 168 4.34 6.88 -7.19
CA SER A 168 4.32 8.11 -6.37
C SER A 168 5.54 9.03 -6.56
N LEU A 169 6.64 8.55 -7.15
CA LEU A 169 7.85 9.32 -7.45
C LEU A 169 8.07 9.60 -8.94
N ASP A 170 7.69 8.69 -9.84
CA ASP A 170 7.92 8.75 -11.30
C ASP A 170 7.27 9.98 -11.96
N GLN A 171 6.37 10.62 -11.22
CA GLN A 171 5.81 11.93 -11.53
C GLN A 171 6.86 13.09 -11.48
N GLU A 172 8.13 12.84 -11.13
CA GLU A 172 9.28 13.74 -11.35
C GLU A 172 10.05 13.44 -12.66
N ALA A 173 9.94 12.24 -13.24
CA ALA A 173 10.63 11.91 -14.50
C ALA A 173 9.99 12.61 -15.72
N SER A 174 8.76 13.10 -15.58
CA SER A 174 8.10 14.05 -16.46
C SER A 174 8.34 15.52 -16.07
N GLY A 175 9.08 15.76 -14.99
CA GLY A 175 9.17 17.02 -14.24
C GLY A 175 10.30 17.98 -14.62
N GLU A 176 10.96 17.81 -15.77
CA GLU A 176 11.57 18.93 -16.48
C GLU A 176 10.79 19.13 -17.79
N SER A 177 9.83 20.06 -17.75
CA SER A 177 9.03 20.54 -18.90
C SER A 177 8.06 19.54 -19.56
N ALA A 178 7.16 18.92 -18.79
CA ALA A 178 5.85 18.57 -19.34
C ALA A 178 4.98 19.84 -19.42
N GLU A 179 5.31 20.74 -20.34
CA GLU A 179 4.27 21.60 -20.90
C GLU A 179 3.22 20.67 -21.53
N PRO A 180 1.91 20.96 -21.39
CA PRO A 180 0.89 20.20 -22.09
C PRO A 180 1.25 20.19 -23.58
N GLU A 181 0.91 19.11 -24.27
CA GLU A 181 1.10 18.92 -25.70
C GLU A 181 0.48 20.09 -26.49
N ILE A 182 1.21 21.19 -26.62
CA ILE A 182 0.94 22.30 -27.51
C ILE A 182 1.77 22.00 -28.74
N VAL A 183 1.05 21.62 -29.80
CA VAL A 183 1.39 21.77 -31.21
C VAL A 183 2.71 22.52 -31.41
N ILE A 184 3.73 21.79 -31.89
CA ILE A 184 5.04 22.28 -32.29
C ILE A 184 4.92 23.65 -32.97
N GLY A 185 5.36 24.69 -32.27
CA GLY A 185 5.35 26.08 -32.75
C GLY A 185 5.98 27.09 -31.78
N GLY A 186 6.84 26.64 -30.87
CA GLY A 186 7.43 27.47 -29.80
C GLY A 186 8.95 27.64 -29.88
N ILE A 187 9.46 28.58 -29.07
CA ILE A 187 10.86 29.06 -28.96
C ILE A 187 11.90 27.92 -28.87
N THR A 188 11.52 26.76 -28.35
CA THR A 188 12.36 25.57 -28.21
C THR A 188 12.82 24.96 -29.55
N GLY A 189 11.98 24.98 -30.59
CA GLY A 189 12.37 24.53 -31.93
C GLY A 189 13.40 25.46 -32.57
N VAL A 190 13.19 26.78 -32.42
CA VAL A 190 14.12 27.81 -32.92
C VAL A 190 15.48 27.74 -32.24
N LEU A 191 15.50 27.42 -30.94
CA LEU A 191 16.74 27.28 -30.18
C LEU A 191 17.54 26.03 -30.59
N LYS A 192 16.86 24.91 -30.87
CA LYS A 192 17.49 23.68 -31.36
C LYS A 192 18.16 23.93 -32.72
N ASP A 193 17.41 24.49 -33.67
CA ASP A 193 17.92 24.76 -35.02
C ASP A 193 19.16 25.68 -34.96
N SER A 194 19.14 26.70 -34.08
CA SER A 194 20.29 27.60 -33.90
C SER A 194 21.52 26.94 -33.26
N LEU A 195 21.33 25.93 -32.40
CA LEU A 195 22.42 25.18 -31.74
C LEU A 195 23.02 24.12 -32.68
N GLU A 196 22.19 23.46 -33.48
CA GLU A 196 22.63 22.49 -34.49
C GLU A 196 23.37 23.17 -35.65
N GLU A 197 22.94 24.38 -36.06
CA GLU A 197 23.64 25.20 -37.05
C GLU A 197 25.02 25.67 -36.54
N SER A 198 25.21 25.72 -35.21
CA SER A 198 26.49 26.00 -34.55
C SER A 198 27.38 24.75 -34.36
N GLY A 199 26.96 23.59 -34.89
CA GLY A 199 27.72 22.34 -34.86
C GLY A 199 27.62 21.58 -33.53
N VAL A 200 26.68 21.94 -32.65
CA VAL A 200 26.39 21.23 -31.40
C VAL A 200 25.19 20.33 -31.62
N GLU A 201 25.38 19.01 -31.51
CA GLU A 201 24.29 18.04 -31.63
C GLU A 201 23.40 18.09 -30.38
N VAL A 202 22.14 18.49 -30.54
CA VAL A 202 21.19 18.66 -29.42
C VAL A 202 20.13 17.56 -29.49
N ILE A 203 20.29 16.56 -28.63
CA ILE A 203 19.29 15.50 -28.45
C ILE A 203 18.23 16.01 -27.46
N LEU A 204 16.99 16.14 -27.91
CA LEU A 204 15.90 16.59 -27.05
C LEU A 204 15.48 15.47 -26.07
N PRO A 205 15.18 15.79 -24.80
CA PRO A 205 14.62 14.84 -23.84
C PRO A 205 13.36 14.15 -24.35
N SER A 206 12.54 14.84 -25.16
CA SER A 206 11.34 14.30 -25.82
C SER A 206 11.64 13.23 -26.87
N GLU A 207 12.79 13.30 -27.56
CA GLU A 207 13.22 12.27 -28.53
C GLU A 207 13.77 11.03 -27.82
N VAL A 208 14.42 11.22 -26.67
CA VAL A 208 14.85 10.14 -25.76
C VAL A 208 13.62 9.51 -25.09
N ALA A 209 12.65 10.31 -24.68
CA ALA A 209 11.37 9.87 -24.12
C ALA A 209 10.53 9.13 -25.16
N ALA A 210 10.48 9.57 -26.42
CA ALA A 210 9.78 8.87 -27.50
C ALA A 210 10.44 7.53 -27.86
N LYS A 211 11.78 7.45 -27.79
CA LYS A 211 12.52 6.18 -27.95
C LYS A 211 12.34 5.24 -26.75
N LYS A 212 12.27 5.77 -25.51
CA LYS A 212 11.97 5.00 -24.28
C LYS A 212 10.50 4.56 -24.20
N ALA A 213 9.55 5.39 -24.62
CA ALA A 213 8.12 5.09 -24.66
C ALA A 213 7.80 3.99 -25.68
N LYS A 214 8.53 3.92 -26.81
CA LYS A 214 8.45 2.78 -27.73
C LYS A 214 9.05 1.47 -27.17
N ALA A 215 9.89 1.55 -26.14
CA ALA A 215 10.47 0.39 -25.47
C ALA A 215 9.69 -0.05 -24.20
N ASN A 216 8.91 0.83 -23.59
CA ASN A 216 8.20 0.61 -22.31
C ASN A 216 6.84 -0.12 -22.43
N LYS A 217 6.55 -0.77 -23.56
CA LYS A 217 5.34 -1.60 -23.73
C LYS A 217 5.54 -3.05 -23.32
N VAL A 218 5.89 -3.29 -22.06
CA VAL A 218 5.72 -4.58 -21.36
C VAL A 218 5.63 -4.22 -19.87
N HIS A 219 4.76 -4.88 -19.09
CA HIS A 219 4.81 -4.85 -17.62
C HIS A 219 6.26 -4.68 -17.15
N ALA A 220 6.61 -3.50 -16.61
CA ALA A 220 7.93 -3.27 -16.10
C ALA A 220 8.18 -4.33 -15.03
N SER A 221 9.07 -5.29 -15.33
CA SER A 221 9.36 -6.36 -14.39
C SER A 221 9.73 -5.74 -13.04
N LYS A 222 9.37 -6.37 -11.91
CA LYS A 222 9.66 -5.82 -10.57
C LYS A 222 11.11 -5.35 -10.41
N ALA A 223 12.07 -6.05 -11.02
CA ALA A 223 13.48 -5.67 -11.03
C ALA A 223 13.73 -4.30 -11.70
N HIS A 224 13.03 -4.00 -12.80
CA HIS A 224 13.11 -2.69 -13.46
C HIS A 224 12.54 -1.57 -12.57
N LEU A 225 11.42 -1.82 -11.91
CA LEU A 225 10.83 -0.84 -10.97
C LEU A 225 11.77 -0.55 -9.80
N ILE A 226 12.44 -1.56 -9.26
CA ILE A 226 13.44 -1.40 -8.20
C ILE A 226 14.65 -0.60 -8.71
N GLU A 227 15.09 -0.86 -9.94
CA GLU A 227 16.19 -0.10 -10.55
C GLU A 227 15.83 1.37 -10.78
N GLN A 228 14.57 1.68 -11.09
CA GLN A 228 14.08 3.06 -11.15
C GLN A 228 14.19 3.74 -9.77
N LEU A 229 13.76 3.07 -8.70
CA LEU A 229 13.91 3.62 -7.33
C LEU A 229 15.38 3.83 -6.96
N ARG A 230 16.25 2.87 -7.30
CA ARG A 230 17.69 2.99 -7.08
C ARG A 230 18.27 4.18 -7.84
N THR A 231 17.90 4.35 -9.11
CA THR A 231 18.38 5.49 -9.91
C THR A 231 17.98 6.82 -9.26
N SER A 232 16.73 6.93 -8.82
CA SER A 232 16.24 8.11 -8.10
C SER A 232 16.95 8.33 -6.77
N TYR A 233 17.29 7.26 -6.05
CA TYR A 233 18.08 7.32 -4.82
C TYR A 233 19.51 7.81 -5.07
N ASP A 234 20.19 7.25 -6.07
CA ASP A 234 21.57 7.59 -6.39
C ASP A 234 21.68 9.08 -6.81
N ILE A 235 20.68 9.62 -7.50
CA ILE A 235 20.60 11.06 -7.82
C ILE A 235 20.51 11.90 -6.55
N ASP A 236 19.70 11.50 -5.58
CA ASP A 236 19.54 12.24 -4.31
C ASP A 236 20.79 12.10 -3.44
N GLN A 237 21.42 10.93 -3.43
CA GLN A 237 22.67 10.68 -2.71
C GLN A 237 23.80 11.59 -3.21
N VAL A 238 23.95 11.78 -4.52
CA VAL A 238 24.97 12.69 -5.06
C VAL A 238 24.76 14.13 -4.57
N LYS A 239 23.52 14.51 -4.24
CA LYS A 239 23.16 15.84 -3.76
C LYS A 239 23.16 15.97 -2.23
N SER A 240 23.39 14.88 -1.49
CA SER A 240 23.24 14.85 -0.03
C SER A 240 24.51 14.34 0.66
N ASP A 241 24.99 15.10 1.64
CA ASP A 241 26.14 14.69 2.46
C ASP A 241 25.77 13.68 3.55
N THR A 242 24.47 13.36 3.73
CA THR A 242 23.98 12.53 4.84
C THR A 242 23.39 11.19 4.41
N LEU A 243 23.15 10.99 3.10
CA LEU A 243 22.59 9.74 2.60
C LEU A 243 23.68 8.67 2.48
N GLU A 244 23.49 7.57 3.19
CA GLU A 244 24.37 6.39 3.11
C GLU A 244 24.33 5.73 1.72
N PRO A 245 25.37 4.97 1.32
CA PRO A 245 25.36 4.13 0.11
C PRO A 245 24.11 3.26 -0.02
N TRP A 246 23.59 3.11 -1.25
CA TRP A 246 22.47 2.19 -1.51
C TRP A 246 22.84 0.77 -1.06
N ASN A 247 22.07 0.22 -0.12
CA ASN A 247 22.12 -1.17 0.31
C ASN A 247 20.88 -1.96 -0.11
N GLY A 248 19.85 -1.30 -0.64
CA GLY A 248 18.65 -1.94 -1.16
C GLY A 248 17.78 -2.64 -0.12
N SER A 249 17.99 -2.40 1.17
CA SER A 249 17.14 -2.92 2.23
C SER A 249 15.80 -2.20 2.25
N SER A 250 14.71 -2.89 2.61
CA SER A 250 13.40 -2.24 2.64
C SER A 250 13.32 -1.14 3.70
N PHE A 251 14.14 -1.20 4.76
CA PHE A 251 14.26 -0.09 5.72
C PHE A 251 14.80 1.18 5.04
N GLN A 252 15.91 1.08 4.30
CA GLN A 252 16.51 2.22 3.60
C GLN A 252 15.54 2.81 2.57
N VAL A 253 14.95 1.95 1.72
CA VAL A 253 14.05 2.40 0.66
C VAL A 253 12.80 3.08 1.24
N MET A 254 12.19 2.51 2.28
CA MET A 254 11.00 3.10 2.90
C MET A 254 11.30 4.43 3.59
N SER A 255 12.40 4.54 4.34
CA SER A 255 12.77 5.79 5.01
C SER A 255 13.08 6.91 4.02
N TRP A 256 13.88 6.62 2.99
CA TRP A 256 14.20 7.59 1.95
C TRP A 256 12.95 7.99 1.14
N HIS A 257 12.15 7.01 0.70
CA HIS A 257 10.94 7.28 -0.08
C HIS A 257 9.96 8.15 0.70
N TYR A 258 9.80 7.89 2.00
CA TYR A 258 8.96 8.70 2.87
C TYR A 258 9.47 10.13 3.00
N ALA A 259 10.77 10.31 3.26
CA ALA A 259 11.39 11.64 3.31
C ALA A 259 11.18 12.41 2.00
N LYS A 260 11.45 11.75 0.86
CA LYS A 260 11.27 12.31 -0.48
C LYS A 260 9.81 12.69 -0.74
N SER A 261 8.87 11.80 -0.40
CA SER A 261 7.44 12.04 -0.57
C SER A 261 6.93 13.22 0.26
N LEU A 262 7.34 13.34 1.52
CA LEU A 262 6.96 14.47 2.36
C LEU A 262 7.53 15.80 1.82
N GLY A 263 8.79 15.78 1.36
CA GLY A 263 9.50 16.94 0.83
C GLY A 263 9.08 17.37 -0.57
N ARG A 264 8.30 16.55 -1.28
CA ARG A 264 7.97 16.74 -2.69
C ARG A 264 7.31 18.07 -2.99
N TYR A 265 6.30 18.43 -2.20
CA TYR A 265 5.61 19.71 -2.32
C TYR A 265 5.92 20.66 -1.17
N PHE A 266 6.35 20.12 -0.03
CA PHE A 266 6.57 20.86 1.20
C PHE A 266 8.00 20.61 1.69
N ASN A 267 8.97 21.32 1.13
CA ASN A 267 10.36 21.15 1.55
C ASN A 267 10.65 21.85 2.90
N ASN A 268 10.04 21.36 3.98
CA ASN A 268 10.26 21.80 5.35
C ASN A 268 11.00 20.72 6.16
N GLN A 269 12.32 20.83 6.20
CA GLN A 269 13.17 19.84 6.88
C GLN A 269 12.95 19.80 8.41
N GLU A 270 12.48 20.88 9.03
CA GLU A 270 12.19 20.92 10.48
C GLU A 270 11.03 19.99 10.85
N GLU A 271 10.06 19.80 9.94
CA GLU A 271 8.96 18.86 10.10
C GLU A 271 9.31 17.45 9.59
N ILE A 272 10.00 17.37 8.45
CA ILE A 272 10.25 16.09 7.77
C ILE A 272 11.20 15.19 8.58
N VAL A 273 12.32 15.73 9.05
CA VAL A 273 13.33 14.95 9.78
C VAL A 273 12.74 14.20 10.99
N PRO A 274 11.97 14.83 11.89
CA PRO A 274 11.35 14.10 13.00
C PRO A 274 10.25 13.12 12.55
N MET A 275 9.54 13.38 11.45
CA MET A 275 8.57 12.43 10.90
C MET A 275 9.27 11.16 10.38
N VAL A 276 10.39 11.31 9.66
CA VAL A 276 11.20 10.19 9.17
C VAL A 276 11.80 9.39 10.32
N ALA A 277 12.35 10.05 11.34
CA ALA A 277 12.84 9.36 12.55
C ALA A 277 11.72 8.58 13.27
N THR A 278 10.50 9.13 13.27
CA THR A 278 9.32 8.44 13.82
C THR A 278 8.96 7.21 12.99
N LEU A 279 9.02 7.30 11.65
CA LEU A 279 8.81 6.15 10.77
C LEU A 279 9.87 5.07 11.00
N GLU A 280 11.15 5.44 11.07
CA GLU A 280 12.24 4.50 11.34
C GLU A 280 12.06 3.77 12.67
N LEU A 281 11.70 4.51 13.72
CA LEU A 281 11.35 3.91 15.01
C LEU A 281 10.14 2.99 14.87
N ALA A 282 9.08 3.41 14.17
CA ALA A 282 7.88 2.62 13.98
C ALA A 282 8.15 1.30 13.24
N ILE A 283 8.97 1.32 12.18
CA ILE A 283 9.39 0.10 11.46
C ILE A 283 10.07 -0.89 12.42
N ASN A 284 11.01 -0.41 13.23
CA ASN A 284 11.71 -1.23 14.22
C ASN A 284 10.78 -1.77 15.32
N VAL A 285 9.90 -0.92 15.84
CA VAL A 285 8.93 -1.28 16.88
C VAL A 285 7.93 -2.31 16.37
N VAL A 286 7.39 -2.13 15.15
CA VAL A 286 6.49 -3.10 14.52
C VAL A 286 7.20 -4.41 14.23
N PHE A 287 8.45 -4.37 13.74
CA PHE A 287 9.27 -5.56 13.54
C PHE A 287 9.41 -6.38 14.84
N ILE A 288 9.89 -5.74 15.93
CA ILE A 288 10.08 -6.41 17.22
C ILE A 288 8.72 -6.84 17.81
N GLY A 289 7.70 -6.00 17.68
CA GLY A 289 6.34 -6.28 18.11
C GLY A 289 5.76 -7.52 17.44
N LEU A 290 5.98 -7.71 16.14
CA LEU A 290 5.55 -8.89 15.40
C LEU A 290 6.31 -10.15 15.84
N ILE A 291 7.63 -10.07 16.07
CA ILE A 291 8.40 -11.18 16.63
C ILE A 291 7.86 -11.57 18.02
N GLY A 292 7.60 -10.57 18.89
CA GLY A 292 6.99 -10.78 20.19
C GLY A 292 5.60 -11.43 20.08
N ALA A 293 4.75 -10.94 19.17
CA ALA A 293 3.43 -11.49 18.92
C ALA A 293 3.48 -12.94 18.43
N MET A 294 4.41 -13.30 17.54
CA MET A 294 4.65 -14.68 17.10
C MET A 294 4.95 -15.60 18.29
N VAL A 295 5.85 -15.19 19.19
CA VAL A 295 6.21 -15.95 20.39
C VAL A 295 5.01 -16.09 21.33
N VAL A 296 4.30 -14.99 21.61
CA VAL A 296 3.13 -14.98 22.48
C VAL A 296 2.02 -15.89 21.94
N VAL A 297 1.73 -15.81 20.64
CA VAL A 297 0.69 -16.63 20.00
C VAL A 297 1.07 -18.10 20.01
N VAL A 298 2.33 -18.45 19.72
CA VAL A 298 2.83 -19.84 19.84
C VAL A 298 2.70 -20.33 21.28
N VAL A 299 3.29 -19.63 22.26
CA VAL A 299 3.28 -20.05 23.66
C VAL A 299 1.85 -20.12 24.23
N GLY A 300 1.02 -19.13 23.92
CA GLY A 300 -0.36 -19.04 24.37
C GLY A 300 -1.26 -20.12 23.77
N ALA A 301 -1.05 -20.46 22.50
CA ALA A 301 -1.80 -21.51 21.80
C ALA A 301 -1.43 -22.94 22.24
N ARG A 302 -0.64 -23.14 23.30
CA ARG A 302 -0.31 -24.49 23.84
C ARG A 302 -1.54 -25.23 24.39
N LYS A 303 -2.58 -24.53 24.85
CA LYS A 303 -3.79 -25.14 25.41
C LYS A 303 -4.99 -24.90 24.49
N ASN A 304 -5.79 -25.94 24.25
CA ASN A 304 -6.96 -25.87 23.35
C ASN A 304 -8.10 -24.97 23.89
N ASN A 305 -8.18 -24.76 25.21
CA ASN A 305 -9.25 -24.00 25.84
C ASN A 305 -8.79 -22.62 26.34
N GLY A 306 -7.59 -22.18 25.95
CA GLY A 306 -7.05 -20.88 26.38
C GLY A 306 -7.54 -19.73 25.50
N PHE A 307 -7.58 -18.52 26.07
CA PHE A 307 -7.85 -17.28 25.35
C PHE A 307 -6.98 -17.14 24.08
N PHE A 308 -5.68 -17.41 24.20
CA PHE A 308 -4.72 -17.33 23.10
C PHE A 308 -4.96 -18.32 21.95
N TYR A 309 -5.62 -19.46 22.20
CA TYR A 309 -6.04 -20.35 21.11
C TYR A 309 -7.11 -19.70 20.24
N TRP A 310 -8.03 -18.95 20.85
CA TRP A 310 -9.09 -18.26 20.11
C TRP A 310 -8.57 -17.06 19.33
N LEU A 311 -7.46 -16.44 19.74
CA LEU A 311 -6.82 -15.40 18.93
C LEU A 311 -6.47 -15.89 17.52
N LEU A 312 -6.16 -17.18 17.35
CA LEU A 312 -5.84 -17.79 16.05
C LEU A 312 -6.94 -17.62 14.99
N VAL A 313 -8.20 -17.48 15.43
CA VAL A 313 -9.34 -17.25 14.54
C VAL A 313 -9.91 -15.84 14.69
N LEU A 314 -9.87 -15.26 15.90
CA LEU A 314 -10.43 -13.94 16.17
C LEU A 314 -9.65 -12.80 15.50
N VAL A 315 -8.31 -12.89 15.44
CA VAL A 315 -7.50 -11.83 14.80
C VAL A 315 -7.76 -11.78 13.28
N PRO A 316 -7.67 -12.88 12.51
CA PRO A 316 -8.04 -12.84 11.09
C PRO A 316 -9.52 -12.49 10.85
N MET A 317 -10.42 -12.89 11.76
CA MET A 317 -11.85 -12.54 11.71
C MET A 317 -12.09 -11.03 11.89
N ALA A 318 -11.24 -10.34 12.65
CA ALA A 318 -11.35 -8.91 12.93
C ALA A 318 -10.71 -8.01 11.86
N LEU A 319 -10.13 -8.58 10.79
CA LEU A 319 -9.50 -7.83 9.70
C LEU A 319 -10.33 -6.64 9.16
N PRO A 320 -11.63 -6.76 8.85
CA PRO A 320 -12.40 -5.59 8.36
C PRO A 320 -12.50 -4.48 9.40
N VAL A 321 -12.51 -4.80 10.70
CA VAL A 321 -12.54 -3.80 11.76
C VAL A 321 -11.19 -3.10 11.87
N PHE A 322 -10.08 -3.86 11.83
CA PHE A 322 -8.74 -3.28 11.83
C PHE A 322 -8.52 -2.36 10.62
N PHE A 323 -8.99 -2.76 9.44
CA PHE A 323 -8.92 -1.91 8.24
C PHE A 323 -9.65 -0.58 8.44
N ILE A 324 -10.89 -0.58 8.94
CA ILE A 324 -11.64 0.68 9.14
C ILE A 324 -10.97 1.58 10.19
N ILE A 325 -10.43 0.99 11.27
CA ILE A 325 -9.70 1.75 12.29
C ILE A 325 -8.48 2.42 11.67
N ASP A 326 -7.64 1.65 10.97
CA ASP A 326 -6.42 2.14 10.36
C ASP A 326 -6.70 3.20 9.28
N TYR A 327 -7.60 2.89 8.35
CA TYR A 327 -8.04 3.82 7.31
C TYR A 327 -8.57 5.14 7.91
N SER A 328 -9.42 5.06 8.93
CA SER A 328 -9.95 6.27 9.59
C SER A 328 -8.86 7.05 10.32
N ALA A 329 -7.91 6.37 10.95
CA ALA A 329 -6.80 7.02 11.65
C ALA A 329 -5.91 7.80 10.67
N TRP A 330 -5.62 7.24 9.49
CA TRP A 330 -4.86 7.93 8.46
C TRP A 330 -5.61 9.10 7.84
N LEU A 331 -6.91 8.97 7.57
CA LEU A 331 -7.72 10.10 7.14
C LEU A 331 -7.74 11.23 8.19
N TRP A 332 -7.86 10.87 9.48
CA TRP A 332 -7.76 11.84 10.56
C TRP A 332 -6.40 12.54 10.57
N TRP A 333 -5.31 11.76 10.46
CA TRP A 333 -3.96 12.30 10.41
C TRP A 333 -3.79 13.29 9.26
N TYR A 334 -4.26 12.95 8.05
CA TYR A 334 -4.24 13.85 6.90
C TYR A 334 -4.97 15.18 7.15
N GLY A 335 -6.17 15.12 7.71
CA GLY A 335 -6.98 16.32 7.94
C GLY A 335 -6.57 17.13 9.18
N HIS A 336 -5.68 16.62 10.03
CA HIS A 336 -5.20 17.28 11.26
C HIS A 336 -3.70 17.56 11.27
N THR A 337 -2.95 17.06 10.29
CA THR A 337 -1.52 17.28 10.08
C THR A 337 -1.33 18.05 8.78
N LEU A 338 -1.91 19.24 8.74
CA LEU A 338 -1.85 20.13 7.58
C LEU A 338 -0.59 20.99 7.65
N ASN A 339 0.10 21.13 6.53
CA ASN A 339 1.27 21.97 6.38
C ASN A 339 0.88 23.42 6.06
N ASP A 340 1.51 24.38 6.74
CA ASP A 340 1.23 25.82 6.60
C ASP A 340 1.67 26.40 5.24
N MET A 341 2.48 25.68 4.47
CA MET A 341 2.89 26.07 3.11
C MET A 341 1.84 25.76 2.03
N GLY A 342 0.69 25.17 2.40
CA GLY A 342 -0.44 25.01 1.48
C GLY A 342 -0.95 26.35 0.97
N ALA A 343 -1.32 26.42 -0.31
CA ALA A 343 -1.84 27.66 -0.93
C ALA A 343 -3.13 28.17 -0.26
N PHE A 344 -3.94 27.26 0.29
CA PHE A 344 -5.15 27.56 1.03
C PHE A 344 -5.06 26.99 2.46
N SER A 345 -5.17 27.87 3.44
CA SER A 345 -5.28 27.45 4.84
C SER A 345 -6.71 26.98 5.11
N VAL A 346 -6.86 25.69 5.41
CA VAL A 346 -8.12 25.08 5.83
C VAL A 346 -8.05 24.72 7.31
N LYS A 347 -9.18 24.81 8.00
CA LYS A 347 -9.24 24.35 9.40
C LYS A 347 -9.10 22.82 9.42
N PRO A 348 -8.51 22.26 10.49
CA PRO A 348 -8.49 20.81 10.67
C PRO A 348 -9.87 20.20 10.49
N PHE A 349 -9.93 19.11 9.74
CA PHE A 349 -11.17 18.45 9.37
C PHE A 349 -10.98 16.95 9.29
N MET A 350 -12.08 16.21 9.17
CA MET A 350 -12.05 14.77 8.94
C MET A 350 -12.44 14.51 7.49
N PRO A 351 -11.54 14.00 6.63
CA PRO A 351 -11.92 13.48 5.33
C PRO A 351 -13.02 12.42 5.46
N THR A 352 -13.89 12.35 4.46
CA THR A 352 -15.06 11.46 4.50
C THR A 352 -14.64 10.00 4.58
N VAL A 353 -14.90 9.37 5.73
CA VAL A 353 -14.60 7.94 5.92
C VAL A 353 -15.54 7.07 5.09
N PHE A 354 -16.85 7.34 5.13
CA PHE A 354 -17.86 6.57 4.40
C PHE A 354 -19.01 7.47 3.97
N GLY A 355 -19.49 7.26 2.75
CA GLY A 355 -20.59 8.00 2.16
C GLY A 355 -20.15 9.21 1.36
N ASP A 356 -21.07 10.15 1.20
CA ASP A 356 -20.84 11.41 0.50
C ASP A 356 -20.55 12.52 1.51
N GLY A 357 -19.60 13.38 1.16
CA GLY A 357 -19.20 14.52 1.95
C GLY A 357 -18.71 15.68 1.09
N LYS A 358 -18.13 16.68 1.73
CA LYS A 358 -17.64 17.88 1.05
C LYS A 358 -16.42 18.43 1.75
N VAL A 359 -15.39 18.75 0.98
CA VAL A 359 -14.17 19.42 1.43
C VAL A 359 -13.95 20.61 0.53
N ALA A 360 -14.07 21.82 1.08
CA ALA A 360 -14.09 23.06 0.31
C ALA A 360 -15.11 23.01 -0.86
N GLN A 361 -14.66 23.10 -2.11
CA GLN A 361 -15.53 23.01 -3.30
C GLN A 361 -15.64 21.60 -3.89
N PHE A 362 -14.92 20.63 -3.33
CA PHE A 362 -14.94 19.25 -3.79
C PHE A 362 -16.03 18.47 -3.06
N ALA A 363 -16.91 17.81 -3.82
CA ALA A 363 -17.72 16.72 -3.29
C ALA A 363 -16.83 15.48 -3.20
N THR A 364 -16.91 14.79 -2.06
CA THR A 364 -16.08 13.62 -1.75
C THR A 364 -16.96 12.39 -1.65
N HIS A 365 -16.55 11.30 -2.27
CA HIS A 365 -17.24 10.02 -2.24
C HIS A 365 -16.30 8.95 -1.71
N SER A 366 -16.71 8.20 -0.70
CA SER A 366 -15.86 7.19 -0.06
C SER A 366 -16.67 5.94 0.25
N TYR A 367 -16.35 4.82 -0.40
CA TYR A 367 -17.15 3.60 -0.30
C TYR A 367 -16.30 2.31 -0.33
N PRO A 368 -16.81 1.23 0.30
CA PRO A 368 -16.19 -0.08 0.22
C PRO A 368 -16.17 -0.59 -1.22
N TYR A 369 -15.16 -1.40 -1.52
CA TYR A 369 -15.02 -2.10 -2.78
C TYR A 369 -14.86 -3.61 -2.56
N THR A 370 -14.58 -4.35 -3.64
CA THR A 370 -14.55 -5.82 -3.66
C THR A 370 -13.70 -6.41 -2.53
N GLY A 371 -12.51 -5.88 -2.26
CA GLY A 371 -11.62 -6.32 -1.19
C GLY A 371 -12.25 -6.22 0.19
N PHE A 372 -12.99 -5.15 0.51
CA PHE A 372 -13.67 -5.03 1.80
C PHE A 372 -14.80 -6.05 1.97
N PHE A 373 -15.58 -6.32 0.90
CA PHE A 373 -16.58 -7.37 0.95
C PHE A 373 -15.98 -8.77 1.08
N LEU A 374 -14.80 -9.02 0.50
CA LEU A 374 -14.04 -10.25 0.74
C LEU A 374 -13.56 -10.37 2.20
N MET A 375 -13.18 -9.25 2.84
CA MET A 375 -12.86 -9.23 4.28
C MET A 375 -14.08 -9.62 5.11
N LEU A 376 -15.26 -9.06 4.82
CA LEU A 376 -16.52 -9.42 5.50
C LEU A 376 -16.87 -10.90 5.30
N LEU A 377 -16.71 -11.42 4.07
CA LEU A 377 -16.92 -12.84 3.78
C LEU A 377 -15.96 -13.72 4.59
N THR A 378 -14.69 -13.31 4.73
CA THR A 378 -13.69 -13.99 5.56
C THR A 378 -14.16 -14.05 7.01
N SER A 379 -14.65 -12.96 7.58
CA SER A 379 -15.20 -12.94 8.94
C SER A 379 -16.36 -13.92 9.10
N VAL A 380 -17.31 -13.95 8.16
CA VAL A 380 -18.47 -14.88 8.19
C VAL A 380 -18.01 -16.34 8.16
N VAL A 381 -17.09 -16.68 7.25
CA VAL A 381 -16.53 -18.05 7.14
C VAL A 381 -15.84 -18.46 8.44
N LEU A 382 -15.06 -17.56 9.04
CA LEU A 382 -14.35 -17.82 10.28
C LEU A 382 -15.28 -17.89 11.50
N ILE A 383 -16.39 -17.15 11.52
CA ILE A 383 -17.43 -17.27 12.57
C ILE A 383 -18.00 -18.70 12.54
N VAL A 384 -18.35 -19.21 11.37
CA VAL A 384 -18.86 -20.59 11.23
C VAL A 384 -17.81 -21.60 11.69
N ALA A 385 -16.55 -21.45 11.27
CA ALA A 385 -15.45 -22.32 11.70
C ALA A 385 -15.25 -22.29 13.23
N ALA A 386 -15.30 -21.10 13.83
CA ALA A 386 -15.17 -20.90 15.27
C ALA A 386 -16.31 -21.57 16.06
N LEU A 387 -17.56 -21.44 15.60
CA LEU A 387 -18.72 -22.06 16.23
C LEU A 387 -18.65 -23.59 16.18
N ILE A 388 -18.26 -24.17 15.04
CA ILE A 388 -18.07 -25.61 14.91
C ILE A 388 -16.97 -26.10 15.86
N ARG A 389 -15.83 -25.39 15.92
CA ARG A 389 -14.73 -25.74 16.84
C ARG A 389 -15.14 -25.62 18.31
N LYS A 390 -15.94 -24.60 18.66
CA LYS A 390 -16.46 -24.41 20.02
C LYS A 390 -17.34 -25.58 20.43
N LYS A 391 -18.25 -25.99 19.54
CA LYS A 391 -19.10 -27.17 19.75
C LYS A 391 -18.25 -28.44 19.93
N GLN A 392 -17.27 -28.66 19.05
CA GLN A 392 -16.37 -29.81 19.12
C GLN A 392 -15.66 -29.92 20.48
N PHE A 393 -15.12 -28.82 21.00
CA PHE A 393 -14.41 -28.84 22.29
C PHE A 393 -15.33 -29.01 23.49
N LYS A 394 -16.55 -28.48 23.44
CA LYS A 394 -17.56 -28.72 24.48
C LYS A 394 -17.94 -30.20 24.56
N GLU A 395 -18.28 -30.81 23.42
CA GLU A 395 -18.65 -32.22 23.32
C GLU A 395 -17.50 -33.22 23.61
N SER A 396 -16.26 -32.72 23.70
CA SER A 396 -15.09 -33.53 24.08
C SER A 396 -14.71 -33.39 25.55
N SER A 397 -15.29 -32.41 26.25
CA SER A 397 -15.09 -32.18 27.69
C SER A 397 -16.21 -32.81 28.53
N ASP A 398 -17.39 -33.00 27.92
CA ASP A 398 -18.52 -33.81 28.40
C ASP A 398 -18.33 -35.29 28.02
#